data_AF-A0AAV5ITR5-F1
#
_entry.id   AF-A0AAV5ITR5-F1
#
_cell.length_a   1.000
_cell.length_b   1.000
_cell.length_c   1.000
_cell.angle_alpha   90.00
_cell.angle_beta   90.00
_cell.angle_gamma   90.00
#
_symmetry.space_group_name_H-M   'P 1'
#
loop_
_entity.id
_entity.type
_entity.pdbx_description
1 polymer ?
#
loop_
_entity_poly.entity_id
_entity_poly.type
_entity_poly.pdbx_seq_one_letter_code
_entity_poly.pdbx_strand_id
1 'polypeptide(L)' 'MDVGGTEWTFGYYVQANHNPRPILRLGWHLYVREKGLKVGDRIKFQRVEGFPVRYRIAARRRIILLGYEIWTNVR' A
#
# COMPACT_ATOMS: atom_id res chain seq x y z
N MET A 1 9.50 -0.38 1.39
CA MET A 1 9.79 1.05 1.19
C MET A 1 8.72 1.70 0.32
N ASP A 2 8.27 2.89 0.67
CA ASP A 2 7.32 3.66 -0.14
C ASP A 2 8.01 4.56 -1.18
N VAL A 3 7.22 5.34 -1.93
CA VAL A 3 7.74 6.27 -2.96
C VAL A 3 8.58 7.39 -2.35
N GLY A 4 8.36 7.75 -1.08
CA GLY A 4 9.11 8.77 -0.35
C GLY A 4 10.39 8.24 0.31
N GLY A 5 10.66 6.93 0.21
CA GLY A 5 11.82 6.29 0.83
C GLY A 5 11.56 5.79 2.26
N THR A 6 10.35 5.95 2.80
CA THR A 6 10.02 5.48 4.16
C THR A 6 9.83 3.97 4.18
N GLU A 7 10.42 3.32 5.18
CA GLU A 7 10.20 1.90 5.43
C GLU A 7 8.99 1.68 6.34
N TRP A 8 8.16 0.71 5.97
CA TRP A 8 6.92 0.39 6.66
C TRP A 8 6.91 -1.09 7.00
N THR A 9 6.62 -1.39 8.27
CA THR A 9 6.49 -2.77 8.76
C THR A 9 5.02 -3.10 8.94
N PHE A 10 4.57 -4.18 8.30
CA PHE A 10 3.20 -4.65 8.40
C PHE A 10 3.14 -6.03 9.05
N GLY A 11 2.25 -6.19 10.02
CA GLY A 11 1.90 -7.52 10.53
C GLY A 11 1.08 -8.25 9.46
N TYR A 12 1.55 -9.41 9.01
CA TYR A 12 0.86 -10.24 8.04
C TYR A 12 0.25 -11.46 8.73
N TYR A 13 -1.01 -11.75 8.42
CA TYR A 13 -1.71 -12.92 8.94
C TYR A 13 -2.52 -13.58 7.83
N VAL A 14 -2.47 -14.90 7.76
CA VAL A 14 -3.32 -15.72 6.90
C VAL A 14 -4.25 -16.51 7.80
N GLN A 15 -5.55 -16.32 7.63
CA GLN A 15 -6.52 -17.16 8.35
C GLN A 15 -6.50 -18.57 7.75
N ALA A 16 -6.15 -19.57 8.57
CA ALA A 16 -6.19 -20.97 8.19
C ALA A 16 -7.64 -21.48 8.23
N ASN A 17 -8.40 -21.20 7.18
CA ASN A 17 -9.70 -21.80 6.90
C ASN A 17 -9.72 -22.25 5.42
N HIS A 18 -10.84 -22.82 4.96
CA HIS A 18 -10.99 -23.29 3.57
C HIS A 18 -10.77 -22.22 2.48
N ASN A 19 -10.68 -20.92 2.84
CA ASN A 19 -10.40 -19.85 1.89
C ASN A 19 -9.40 -18.84 2.51
N PRO A 20 -8.08 -19.08 2.37
CA PRO A 20 -7.04 -18.26 2.99
C PRO A 20 -7.19 -16.79 2.61
N ARG A 21 -7.48 -15.94 3.61
CA ARG A 21 -7.57 -14.49 3.43
C ARG A 21 -6.35 -13.83 4.06
N PRO A 22 -5.39 -13.33 3.26
CA PRO A 22 -4.28 -12.55 3.79
C PRO A 22 -4.78 -11.20 4.32
N ILE A 23 -4.34 -10.84 5.52
CA ILE A 23 -4.70 -9.59 6.20
C ILE A 23 -3.42 -8.87 6.62
N LEU A 24 -3.32 -7.59 6.25
CA LEU A 24 -2.35 -6.66 6.81
C LEU A 24 -2.96 -6.02 8.07
N ARG A 25 -2.35 -6.28 9.23
CA ARG A 25 -2.86 -5.90 10.55
C ARG A 25 -2.03 -4.75 11.14
N LEU A 26 -0.98 -5.12 11.88
CA LEU A 26 -0.10 -4.18 12.57
C LEU A 26 0.55 -3.23 11.56
N GLY A 27 0.68 -1.96 11.92
CA GLY A 27 1.26 -0.92 11.05
C GLY A 27 0.37 -0.43 9.90
N TRP A 28 -0.66 -1.19 9.49
CA TRP A 28 -1.54 -0.77 8.38
C TRP A 28 -2.32 0.51 8.70
N HIS A 29 -2.91 0.59 9.89
CA HIS A 29 -3.67 1.77 10.32
C HIS A 29 -2.78 3.02 10.44
N LEU A 30 -1.51 2.87 10.87
CA LEU A 30 -0.54 3.96 10.91
C LEU A 30 -0.22 4.45 9.51
N TYR A 31 0.05 3.53 8.58
CA TYR A 31 0.28 3.86 7.17
C TYR A 31 -0.89 4.61 6.54
N VAL A 32 -2.12 4.12 6.75
CA VAL A 32 -3.35 4.77 6.28
C VAL A 32 -3.46 6.20 6.81
N ARG A 33 -3.22 6.39 8.11
CA ARG A 33 -3.33 7.69 8.77
C ARG A 33 -2.27 8.67 8.27
N GLU A 34 -1.00 8.24 8.23
CA GLU A 34 0.12 9.12 7.88
C GLU A 34 0.16 9.48 6.40
N LYS A 35 -0.21 8.54 5.52
CA LYS A 35 -0.40 8.84 4.08
C LYS A 35 -1.75 9.51 3.80
N GLY A 36 -2.62 9.66 4.79
CA GLY A 36 -3.95 10.25 4.59
C GLY A 36 -4.78 9.52 3.53
N LEU A 37 -4.73 8.18 3.51
CA LEU A 37 -5.46 7.36 2.56
C LEU A 37 -6.98 7.49 2.75
N LYS A 38 -7.71 7.39 1.65
CA LYS A 38 -9.17 7.48 1.60
C LYS A 38 -9.74 6.29 0.86
N VAL A 39 -11.00 5.98 1.13
CA VAL A 39 -11.75 4.99 0.36
C VAL A 39 -11.70 5.37 -1.12
N GLY A 40 -11.35 4.42 -1.98
CA GLY A 40 -11.16 4.62 -3.42
C GLY A 40 -9.70 4.83 -3.84
N ASP A 41 -8.77 5.09 -2.92
CA ASP A 41 -7.34 5.03 -3.22
C ASP A 41 -6.91 3.59 -3.56
N ARG A 42 -5.94 3.47 -4.45
CA ARG A 42 -5.38 2.18 -4.88
C ARG A 42 -4.01 1.97 -4.27
N ILE A 43 -3.76 0.75 -3.79
CA ILE A 43 -2.48 0.34 -3.20
C ILE A 43 -1.82 -0.67 -4.12
N LYS A 44 -0.54 -0.47 -4.42
CA LYS A 44 0.26 -1.39 -5.22
C LYS A 44 1.44 -1.86 -4.37
N PHE A 45 1.52 -3.17 -4.19
CA PHE A 45 2.72 -3.84 -3.70
C PHE A 45 3.53 -4.34 -4.90
N GLN A 46 4.83 -4.11 -4.89
CA GLN A 46 5.76 -4.63 -5.88
C GLN A 46 6.86 -5.39 -5.17
N ARG A 47 7.01 -6.68 -5.49
CA ARG A 47 8.18 -7.45 -5.09
C ARG A 47 9.39 -6.96 -5.87
N VAL A 48 10.49 -6.72 -5.18
CA VAL A 48 11.79 -6.42 -5.77
C VAL A 48 12.61 -7.70 -5.68
N GLU A 49 13.15 -8.14 -6.82
CA GLU A 49 14.01 -9.32 -6.89
C GLU A 49 15.31 -9.10 -6.12
N GLY A 50 15.84 -10.17 -5.53
CA GLY A 50 17.04 -10.15 -4.70
C GLY A 50 16.91 -10.93 -3.40
N PHE A 51 18.02 -11.05 -2.68
CA PHE A 51 18.09 -11.68 -1.37
C PHE A 51 18.67 -10.68 -0.34
N PRO A 52 17.94 -10.36 0.75
CA PRO A 52 16.60 -10.81 1.07
C PRO A 52 15.54 -10.23 0.14
N VAL A 53 14.37 -10.88 0.05
CA VAL A 53 13.23 -10.37 -0.71
C VAL A 53 12.79 -9.03 -0.12
N ARG A 54 12.61 -8.02 -0.98
CA ARG A 54 12.13 -6.69 -0.59
C ARG A 54 10.82 -6.36 -1.28
N TYR A 55 10.05 -5.48 -0.66
CA TYR A 55 8.79 -4.98 -1.21
C TYR A 55 8.78 -3.44 -1.26
N ARG A 56 8.26 -2.92 -2.37
CA ARG A 56 7.85 -1.53 -2.52
C ARG A 56 6.33 -1.40 -2.38
N ILE A 57 5.89 -0.32 -1.77
CA ILE A 57 4.47 0.02 -1.64
C ILE A 57 4.22 1.40 -2.23
N ALA A 58 3.15 1.55 -3.00
CA ALA A 58 2.70 2.85 -3.49
C ALA A 58 1.18 2.97 -3.32
N ALA A 59 0.75 4.12 -2.81
CA ALA A 59 -0.65 4.51 -2.78
C ALA A 59 -0.92 5.51 -3.90
N ARG A 60 -2.01 5.32 -4.65
CA ARG A 60 -2.42 6.20 -5.75
C ARG A 60 -3.83 6.69 -5.54
N ARG A 61 -4.03 7.99 -5.71
CA ARG A 61 -5.33 8.65 -5.65
C ARG A 61 -5.75 9.10 -7.04
N ARG A 62 -7.02 8.84 -7.35
CA ARG A 62 -7.69 9.40 -8.52
C ARG A 62 -8.01 10.86 -8.27
N ILE A 63 -7.56 11.74 -9.16
CA ILE A 63 -7.91 13.17 -9.15
C ILE A 63 -8.34 13.61 -10.54
N ILE A 64 -9.15 14.65 -10.60
CA ILE A 64 -9.50 15.34 -11.85
C ILE A 64 -8.65 16.60 -11.90
N LEU A 65 -7.80 16.71 -12.92
CA LEU A 65 -6.96 17.88 -13.14
C LEU A 65 -7.25 18.39 -14.55
N LEU A 66 -7.75 19.63 -14.65
CA LEU A 66 -8.09 20.28 -15.92
C LEU A 66 -9.06 19.45 -16.79
N GLY A 67 -10.02 18.78 -16.17
CA GLY A 67 -10.99 17.91 -16.87
C GLY A 67 -10.48 16.51 -17.21
N TYR A 68 -9.21 16.21 -16.96
CA TYR A 68 -8.62 14.90 -17.19
C TYR A 68 -8.55 14.07 -15.91
N GLU A 69 -8.91 12.79 -16.01
CA GLU A 69 -8.69 11.84 -14.93
C GLU A 69 -7.23 11.39 -14.89
N ILE A 70 -6.59 11.55 -13.73
CA ILE A 70 -5.22 11.08 -13.50
C ILE A 70 -5.10 10.35 -12.16
N TRP A 71 -4.14 9.43 -12.08
CA TRP A 71 -3.78 8.68 -10.87
C TRP A 71 -2.41 9.12 -10.36
N THR A 72 -2.38 9.89 -9.27
CA THR A 72 -1.14 10.42 -8.68
C THR A 72 -0.76 9.67 -7.40
N ASN A 73 0.53 9.71 -7.02
CA ASN A 73 0.99 9.10 -5.78
C ASN A 73 0.51 9.93 -4.58
N VAL A 74 0.05 9.23 -3.54
CA VAL A 74 -0.20 9.82 -2.23
C VAL A 74 1.14 9.89 -1.49
N ARG A 75 1.50 11.09 -1.02
CA ARG A 75 2.78 11.35 -0.33
C ARG A 75 2.65 11.13 1.17
#